data_AF-A0A949VI62-F1
#
_entry.id   AF-A0A949VI62-F1
#
_cell.length_a   1.000
_cell.length_b   1.000
_cell.length_c   1.000
_cell.angle_alpha   90.00
_cell.angle_beta   90.00
_cell.angle_gamma   90.00
#
_symmetry.space_group_name_H-M   'P 1'
#
loop_
_entity.id
_entity.type
_entity.pdbx_description
1 polymer ?
#
loop_
_entity_poly.entity_id
_entity_poly.type
_entity_poly.pdbx_seq_one_letter_code
_entity_poly.pdbx_strand_id
1 'polypeptide(L)'
;MFDLFGNHVVQPKPKTTKDEYKEYIASAKWKRIRDAKIESVGGVCERCGISRFSVILEVHHLHYRTLKKERLEDLQVLCHDCHKYADAERQTIEELEKKARQQKSSLYIGFIEWIKRGNDYHKGMTSHQMTQSKEKFLNMLFDRQKKAYALDLRVFGYHDPEPNWRPKSAISQWREL
;
A
#
# COMPACT_ATOMS: atom_id res chain seq x y z
N MET A 1 -17.08 27.75 -32.26
CA MET A 1 -18.24 27.16 -32.96
C MET A 1 -19.46 27.68 -32.24
N PHE A 2 -20.44 28.24 -32.96
CA PHE A 2 -21.67 28.75 -32.35
C PHE A 2 -22.76 27.69 -32.51
N ASP A 3 -23.68 27.57 -31.55
CA ASP A 3 -24.84 26.69 -31.70
C ASP A 3 -25.88 27.32 -32.65
N LEU A 4 -26.98 26.61 -32.89
CA LEU A 4 -28.10 27.10 -33.71
C LEU A 4 -28.76 28.39 -33.18
N PHE A 5 -28.41 28.83 -31.97
CA PHE A 5 -28.95 30.02 -31.31
C PHE A 5 -27.90 31.14 -31.18
N GLY A 6 -26.73 31.00 -31.83
CA GLY A 6 -25.69 32.02 -31.80
C GLY A 6 -24.92 32.08 -30.49
N ASN A 7 -25.06 31.11 -29.59
CA ASN A 7 -24.26 31.03 -28.37
C ASN A 7 -22.92 30.37 -28.67
N HIS A 8 -21.86 30.87 -28.02
CA HIS A 8 -20.54 30.31 -28.19
C HIS A 8 -20.46 28.92 -27.55
N VAL A 9 -20.31 27.87 -28.36
CA VAL A 9 -20.13 26.49 -27.87
C VAL A 9 -18.70 26.36 -27.37
N VAL A 10 -18.54 26.43 -26.05
CA VAL A 10 -17.29 26.04 -25.39
C VAL A 10 -17.20 24.52 -25.45
N GLN A 11 -16.24 24.02 -26.22
CA GLN A 11 -15.97 22.58 -26.27
C GLN A 11 -15.55 22.11 -24.86
N PRO A 12 -16.15 21.04 -24.32
CA PRO A 12 -15.77 20.54 -23.00
C PRO A 12 -14.31 20.09 -23.04
N LYS A 13 -13.53 20.52 -22.04
CA LYS A 13 -12.14 20.06 -21.89
C LYS A 13 -12.12 18.53 -21.74
N PRO A 14 -11.13 17.83 -22.31
CA PRO A 14 -11.00 16.38 -22.14
C PRO A 14 -10.82 16.05 -20.65
N LYS A 15 -11.52 15.01 -20.19
CA LYS A 15 -11.48 14.58 -18.79
C LYS A 15 -10.11 14.02 -18.42
N THR A 16 -9.66 14.30 -17.20
CA THR A 16 -8.43 13.70 -16.67
C THR A 16 -8.70 12.33 -16.05
N THR A 17 -7.66 11.53 -15.84
CA THR A 17 -7.77 10.23 -15.15
C THR A 17 -8.36 10.35 -13.73
N LYS A 18 -8.12 11.47 -13.04
CA LYS A 18 -8.71 11.75 -11.72
C LYS A 18 -10.20 12.02 -11.82
N ASP A 19 -10.64 12.73 -12.86
CA ASP A 19 -12.06 13.04 -13.05
C ASP A 19 -12.83 11.77 -13.41
N GLU A 20 -12.27 10.93 -14.28
CA GLU A 20 -12.85 9.63 -14.61
C GLU A 20 -12.94 8.70 -13.39
N TYR A 21 -11.96 8.74 -12.49
CA TYR A 21 -11.98 7.97 -11.24
C TYR A 21 -13.11 8.46 -10.31
N LYS A 22 -13.23 9.78 -10.13
CA LYS A 22 -14.29 10.38 -9.31
C LYS A 22 -15.68 10.03 -9.86
N GLU A 23 -15.86 10.14 -11.17
CA GLU A 23 -17.12 9.75 -11.83
C GLU A 23 -17.41 8.26 -11.63
N TYR A 24 -16.39 7.42 -11.74
CA TYR A 24 -16.53 5.98 -11.53
C TYR A 24 -16.95 5.65 -10.10
N ILE A 25 -16.27 6.18 -9.09
CA ILE A 25 -16.60 5.94 -7.68
C ILE A 25 -17.96 6.56 -7.31
N ALA A 26 -18.40 7.62 -7.99
CA ALA A 26 -19.74 8.18 -7.82
C ALA A 26 -20.84 7.37 -8.54
N SER A 27 -20.47 6.46 -9.45
CA SER A 27 -21.40 5.76 -10.33
C SER A 27 -22.30 4.76 -9.60
N ALA A 28 -23.49 4.50 -10.16
CA ALA A 28 -24.37 3.44 -9.68
C ALA A 28 -23.73 2.05 -9.77
N LYS A 29 -22.81 1.83 -10.71
CA LYS A 29 -22.05 0.58 -10.84
C LYS A 29 -21.19 0.36 -9.59
N TRP A 30 -20.39 1.35 -9.22
CA TRP A 30 -19.55 1.25 -8.02
C TRP A 30 -20.37 1.06 -6.75
N LYS A 31 -21.49 1.80 -6.60
CA LYS A 31 -22.39 1.64 -5.44
C LYS A 31 -22.87 0.19 -5.29
N ARG A 32 -23.29 -0.46 -6.38
CA ARG A 32 -23.69 -1.88 -6.35
C ARG A 32 -22.55 -2.82 -5.94
N ILE A 33 -21.34 -2.61 -6.48
CA ILE A 33 -20.16 -3.42 -6.12
C ILE A 33 -19.81 -3.22 -4.64
N ARG A 34 -19.82 -1.97 -4.18
CA ARG A 34 -19.57 -1.60 -2.78
C ARG A 34 -20.56 -2.30 -1.85
N ASP A 35 -21.85 -2.17 -2.13
CA ASP A 35 -22.90 -2.72 -1.26
C ASP A 35 -22.85 -4.24 -1.24
N ALA A 36 -22.67 -4.88 -2.41
CA ALA A 36 -22.48 -6.34 -2.50
C ALA A 36 -21.26 -6.82 -1.71
N LYS A 37 -20.13 -6.08 -1.75
CA LYS A 37 -18.94 -6.43 -0.98
C LYS A 37 -19.20 -6.29 0.53
N ILE A 38 -19.85 -5.23 0.98
CA ILE A 38 -20.22 -5.03 2.40
C ILE A 38 -21.16 -6.14 2.88
N GLU A 39 -22.14 -6.54 2.07
CA GLU A 39 -23.06 -7.62 2.38
C GLU A 39 -22.36 -8.99 2.44
N SER A 40 -21.43 -9.26 1.51
CA SER A 40 -20.70 -10.54 1.45
C SER A 40 -19.91 -10.87 2.72
N VAL A 41 -19.54 -9.85 3.49
CA VAL A 41 -18.80 -9.99 4.75
C VAL A 41 -19.70 -9.81 5.97
N GLY A 42 -21.02 -9.74 5.80
CA GLY A 42 -21.97 -9.56 6.90
C GLY A 42 -21.99 -8.15 7.49
N GLY A 43 -21.46 -7.14 6.79
CA GLY A 43 -21.46 -5.77 7.27
C GLY A 43 -20.53 -5.53 8.46
N VAL A 44 -19.38 -6.19 8.48
CA VAL A 44 -18.31 -5.97 9.47
C VAL A 44 -17.01 -5.57 8.79
N CYS A 45 -16.13 -4.91 9.53
CA CYS A 45 -14.75 -4.68 9.11
C CYS A 45 -14.00 -6.02 9.06
N GLU A 46 -13.38 -6.35 7.92
CA GLU A 46 -12.62 -7.60 7.72
C GLU A 46 -11.31 -7.66 8.53
N ARG A 47 -10.87 -6.55 9.14
CA ARG A 47 -9.67 -6.51 10.00
C ARG A 47 -9.99 -6.58 11.49
N CYS A 48 -10.84 -5.68 11.99
CA CYS A 48 -11.11 -5.57 13.42
C CYS A 48 -12.50 -6.11 13.84
N GLY A 49 -13.34 -6.54 12.90
CA GLY A 49 -14.65 -7.12 13.18
C GLY A 49 -15.72 -6.12 13.62
N ILE A 50 -15.43 -4.82 13.69
CA ILE A 50 -16.43 -3.81 14.09
C ILE A 50 -17.58 -3.78 13.08
N SER A 51 -18.81 -3.69 13.59
CA SER A 51 -20.02 -3.73 12.77
C SER A 51 -20.34 -2.37 12.14
N ARG A 52 -20.99 -2.40 10.97
CA ARG A 52 -21.60 -1.24 10.31
C ARG A 52 -22.62 -0.48 11.16
N PHE A 53 -23.15 -1.10 12.22
CA PHE A 53 -24.05 -0.43 13.17
C PHE A 53 -23.31 0.50 14.13
N SER A 54 -22.00 0.30 14.29
CA SER A 54 -21.16 1.12 15.18
C SER A 54 -20.33 2.15 14.40
N VAL A 55 -19.97 1.86 13.15
CA VAL A 55 -19.12 2.74 12.33
C VAL A 55 -19.54 2.71 10.87
N ILE A 56 -19.10 3.72 10.11
CA ILE A 56 -19.18 3.71 8.66
C ILE A 56 -18.14 2.74 8.11
N LEU A 57 -18.59 1.81 7.27
CA LEU A 57 -17.71 0.91 6.53
C LEU A 57 -17.40 1.48 5.14
N GLU A 58 -16.15 1.32 4.76
CA GLU A 58 -15.56 1.73 3.50
C GLU A 58 -15.03 0.51 2.76
N VAL A 59 -14.97 0.60 1.44
CA VAL A 59 -14.41 -0.47 0.60
C VAL A 59 -13.06 0.00 0.08
N HIS A 60 -12.02 -0.63 0.60
CA HIS A 60 -10.63 -0.43 0.24
C HIS A 60 -10.27 -1.26 -1.00
N HIS A 61 -9.52 -0.66 -1.92
CA HIS A 61 -8.96 -1.38 -3.07
C HIS A 61 -7.59 -1.95 -2.70
N LEU A 62 -7.42 -3.27 -2.76
CA LEU A 62 -6.12 -3.90 -2.54
C LEU A 62 -5.12 -3.52 -3.65
N HIS A 63 -5.62 -3.28 -4.86
CA HIS A 63 -4.88 -2.73 -5.97
C HIS A 63 -5.80 -2.04 -6.98
N TYR A 64 -5.25 -1.16 -7.81
CA TYR A 64 -5.99 -0.46 -8.86
C TYR A 64 -5.88 -1.10 -10.26
N ARG A 65 -5.29 -2.30 -10.38
CA ARG A 65 -5.01 -2.97 -11.67
C ARG A 65 -6.29 -3.34 -12.46
N THR A 66 -7.37 -3.65 -11.74
CA THR A 66 -8.67 -4.06 -12.28
C THR A 66 -9.73 -2.97 -12.15
N LEU A 67 -9.32 -1.70 -12.00
CA LEU A 67 -10.27 -0.58 -11.83
C LEU A 67 -11.33 -0.56 -12.95
N LYS A 68 -12.60 -0.35 -12.59
CA LYS A 68 -13.82 -0.49 -13.43
C LYS A 68 -14.21 -1.93 -13.80
N LYS A 69 -13.43 -2.95 -13.41
CA LYS A 69 -13.65 -4.39 -13.61
C LYS A 69 -13.25 -5.20 -12.36
N GLU A 70 -13.44 -4.60 -11.19
CA GLU A 70 -13.01 -5.16 -9.92
C GLU A 70 -13.83 -6.41 -9.60
N ARG A 71 -13.15 -7.41 -9.05
CA ARG A 71 -13.81 -8.54 -8.42
C ARG A 71 -13.89 -8.31 -6.91
N LEU A 72 -14.76 -9.04 -6.22
CA LEU A 72 -14.92 -8.88 -4.77
C LEU A 72 -13.64 -9.22 -4.00
N GLU A 73 -12.76 -10.05 -4.56
CA GLU A 73 -11.47 -10.41 -3.97
C GLU A 73 -10.42 -9.30 -4.12
N ASP A 74 -10.62 -8.36 -5.05
CA ASP A 74 -9.73 -7.20 -5.23
C ASP A 74 -10.03 -6.09 -4.19
N LEU A 75 -11.06 -6.29 -3.37
CA LEU A 75 -11.65 -5.31 -2.46
C LEU A 75 -11.68 -5.83 -1.01
N GLN A 76 -11.54 -4.92 -0.05
CA GLN A 76 -11.60 -5.21 1.38
C GLN A 76 -12.52 -4.21 2.11
N VAL A 77 -13.44 -4.69 2.94
CA VAL A 77 -14.34 -3.86 3.75
C VAL A 77 -13.66 -3.50 5.05
N LEU A 78 -13.48 -2.21 5.31
CA LEU A 78 -12.75 -1.70 6.47
C LEU A 78 -13.53 -0.58 7.15
N CYS A 79 -13.33 -0.42 8.46
CA CYS A 79 -13.65 0.84 9.12
C CYS A 79 -12.61 1.91 8.75
N HIS A 80 -12.94 3.19 8.97
CA HIS A 80 -12.06 4.32 8.66
C HIS A 80 -10.63 4.18 9.19
N ASP A 81 -10.47 3.73 10.44
CA ASP A 81 -9.15 3.60 11.05
C ASP A 81 -8.34 2.49 10.37
N CYS A 82 -8.95 1.32 10.18
CA CYS A 82 -8.32 0.22 9.44
C CYS A 82 -8.04 0.60 7.98
N HIS A 83 -8.90 1.41 7.35
CA HIS A 83 -8.70 1.88 5.99
C HIS A 83 -7.44 2.75 5.86
N LYS A 84 -7.21 3.66 6.81
CA LYS A 84 -5.97 4.47 6.85
C LYS A 84 -4.72 3.61 6.95
N TYR A 85 -4.73 2.58 7.80
CA TYR A 85 -3.61 1.66 7.91
C TYR A 85 -3.39 0.88 6.60
N ALA A 86 -4.47 0.37 5.99
CA ALA A 86 -4.40 -0.33 4.71
C ALA A 86 -3.86 0.56 3.57
N ASP A 87 -4.26 1.83 3.51
CA ASP A 87 -3.70 2.79 2.55
C ASP A 87 -2.21 3.00 2.76
N ALA A 88 -1.75 3.12 4.01
CA ALA A 88 -0.33 3.28 4.33
C ALA A 88 0.48 2.02 4.01
N GLU A 89 -0.06 0.82 4.27
CA GLU A 89 0.52 -0.46 3.86
C GLU A 89 0.68 -0.54 2.34
N ARG A 90 -0.38 -0.21 1.58
CA ARG A 90 -0.37 -0.25 0.11
C ARG A 90 0.68 0.70 -0.46
N GLN A 91 0.72 1.96 0.01
CA GLN A 91 1.72 2.93 -0.42
C GLN A 91 3.14 2.43 -0.14
N THR A 92 3.36 1.87 1.05
CA THR A 92 4.66 1.32 1.43
C THR A 92 5.06 0.13 0.53
N ILE A 93 4.12 -0.78 0.21
CA ILE A 93 4.35 -1.90 -0.71
C ILE A 93 4.69 -1.39 -2.11
N GLU A 94 3.96 -0.41 -2.64
CA GLU A 94 4.21 0.17 -3.97
C GLU A 94 5.62 0.78 -4.05
N GLU A 95 6.04 1.49 -3.00
CA GLU A 95 7.39 2.06 -2.90
C GLU A 95 8.48 0.98 -2.76
N LEU A 96 8.23 -0.09 -1.99
CA LEU A 96 9.11 -1.25 -1.90
C LEU A 96 9.28 -1.92 -3.27
N GLU A 97 8.19 -2.22 -3.97
CA GLU A 97 8.21 -2.83 -5.29
C GLU A 97 8.94 -1.94 -6.31
N LYS A 98 8.78 -0.61 -6.22
CA LYS A 98 9.52 0.35 -7.05
C LYS A 98 11.03 0.27 -6.79
N LYS A 99 11.47 0.30 -5.53
CA LYS A 99 12.90 0.21 -5.16
C LYS A 99 13.50 -1.15 -5.55
N ALA A 100 12.77 -2.24 -5.31
CA ALA A 100 13.18 -3.60 -5.68
C ALA A 100 13.43 -3.73 -7.20
N ARG A 101 12.51 -3.19 -8.02
CA ARG A 101 12.65 -3.15 -9.49
C ARG A 101 13.88 -2.35 -9.92
N GLN A 102 14.09 -1.17 -9.33
CA GLN A 102 15.24 -0.32 -9.64
C GLN A 102 16.58 -1.03 -9.38
N GLN A 103 16.66 -1.83 -8.30
CA GLN A 103 17.87 -2.57 -7.95
C GLN A 103 17.97 -3.97 -8.59
N LYS A 104 16.95 -4.41 -9.37
CA LYS A 104 16.86 -5.74 -9.99
C LYS A 104 17.15 -6.91 -9.04
N SER A 105 16.82 -6.79 -7.76
CA SER A 105 17.22 -7.77 -6.75
C SER A 105 16.05 -8.63 -6.27
N SER A 106 16.18 -9.93 -6.52
CA SER A 106 15.23 -10.98 -6.12
C SER A 106 15.11 -11.13 -4.61
N LEU A 107 16.14 -10.72 -3.85
CA LEU A 107 16.14 -10.67 -2.39
C LEU A 107 14.99 -9.79 -1.85
N TYR A 108 14.66 -8.71 -2.56
CA TYR A 108 13.59 -7.79 -2.17
C TYR A 108 12.20 -8.35 -2.41
N ILE A 109 12.01 -9.13 -3.48
CA ILE A 109 10.73 -9.81 -3.75
C ILE A 109 10.44 -10.82 -2.64
N GLY A 110 11.44 -11.62 -2.24
CA GLY A 110 11.31 -12.56 -1.13
C GLY A 110 10.98 -11.89 0.20
N PHE A 111 11.55 -10.70 0.47
CA PHE A 111 11.26 -9.98 1.71
C PHE A 111 9.89 -9.30 1.73
N ILE A 112 9.40 -8.81 0.57
CA ILE A 112 8.03 -8.28 0.45
C ILE A 112 7.02 -9.41 0.73
N GLU A 113 7.26 -10.61 0.21
CA GLU A 113 6.41 -11.78 0.51
C GLU A 113 6.48 -12.17 2.00
N TRP A 114 7.66 -12.06 2.62
CA TRP A 114 7.83 -12.25 4.07
C TRP A 114 6.99 -11.26 4.89
N ILE A 115 7.08 -9.96 4.59
CA ILE A 115 6.28 -8.91 5.24
C ILE A 115 4.78 -9.19 5.06
N LYS A 116 4.35 -9.53 3.84
CA LYS A 116 2.93 -9.70 3.49
C LYS A 116 2.29 -10.94 4.13
N ARG A 117 3.02 -12.05 4.21
CA ARG A 117 2.45 -13.35 4.62
C ARG A 117 2.66 -13.65 6.10
N GLY A 118 3.70 -13.10 6.72
CA GLY A 118 4.08 -13.42 8.09
C GLY A 118 4.52 -14.89 8.23
N ASN A 119 5.70 -15.13 8.80
CA ASN A 119 6.27 -16.42 9.23
C ASN A 119 6.24 -17.70 8.34
N ASP A 120 5.48 -17.79 7.26
CA ASP A 120 5.34 -18.99 6.42
C ASP A 120 6.44 -19.12 5.35
N TYR A 121 7.13 -18.03 5.01
CA TYR A 121 8.28 -18.04 4.10
C TYR A 121 9.51 -18.79 4.68
N HIS A 122 9.46 -19.17 5.97
CA HIS A 122 10.62 -19.71 6.71
C HIS A 122 10.84 -21.21 6.60
N LYS A 123 9.95 -21.95 5.93
CA LYS A 123 10.13 -23.39 5.71
C LYS A 123 11.28 -23.64 4.72
N GLY A 124 12.52 -23.59 5.20
CA GLY A 124 13.71 -24.01 4.45
C GLY A 124 14.95 -23.11 4.50
N MET A 125 14.90 -21.93 5.15
CA MET A 125 16.09 -21.06 5.31
C MET A 125 16.74 -21.23 6.69
N THR A 126 18.07 -21.23 6.76
CA THR A 126 18.78 -21.21 8.04
C THR A 126 18.66 -19.85 8.74
N SER A 127 18.72 -19.84 10.07
CA SER A 127 18.68 -18.61 10.89
C SER A 127 19.73 -17.58 10.45
N HIS A 128 20.94 -18.02 10.09
CA HIS A 128 22.02 -17.14 9.66
C HIS A 128 21.78 -16.49 8.28
N GLN A 129 21.33 -17.27 7.29
CA GLN A 129 21.00 -16.76 5.95
C GLN A 129 19.82 -15.78 6.00
N MET A 130 18.87 -16.02 6.92
CA MET A 130 17.77 -15.12 7.19
C MET A 130 18.26 -13.80 7.77
N THR A 131 19.13 -13.82 8.80
CA THR A 131 19.70 -12.61 9.39
C THR A 131 20.40 -11.79 8.32
N GLN A 132 21.37 -12.33 7.58
CA GLN A 132 22.09 -11.57 6.54
C GLN A 132 21.17 -10.94 5.47
N SER A 133 20.11 -11.65 5.07
CA SER A 133 19.17 -11.16 4.06
C SER A 133 18.31 -10.01 4.61
N LYS A 134 17.86 -10.14 5.86
CA LYS A 134 17.17 -9.08 6.60
C LYS A 134 18.05 -7.84 6.76
N GLU A 135 19.32 -8.02 7.11
CA GLU A 135 20.28 -6.94 7.28
C GLU A 135 20.47 -6.15 5.98
N LYS A 136 20.75 -6.84 4.87
CA LYS A 136 20.88 -6.22 3.54
C LYS A 136 19.63 -5.46 3.12
N PHE A 137 18.45 -6.00 3.43
CA PHE A 137 17.16 -5.35 3.15
C PHE A 137 16.99 -4.05 3.95
N LEU A 138 17.18 -4.08 5.27
CA LEU A 138 17.03 -2.91 6.13
C LEU A 138 18.01 -1.81 5.75
N ASN A 139 19.23 -2.19 5.38
CA ASN A 139 20.25 -1.24 4.93
C ASN A 139 19.90 -0.52 3.63
N MET A 140 19.20 -1.18 2.71
CA MET A 140 18.66 -0.54 1.51
C MET A 140 17.64 0.53 1.86
N LEU A 141 16.77 0.24 2.82
CA LEU A 141 15.71 1.15 3.21
C LEU A 141 16.18 2.29 4.10
N PHE A 142 17.35 2.15 4.71
CA PHE A 142 17.86 3.12 5.64
C PHE A 142 18.25 4.43 4.93
N ASP A 143 17.51 5.50 5.22
CA ASP A 143 17.85 6.86 4.83
C ASP A 143 18.89 7.42 5.80
N ARG A 144 20.13 7.54 5.30
CA ARG A 144 21.25 8.07 6.09
C ARG A 144 21.07 9.54 6.44
N GLN A 145 20.42 10.34 5.58
CA GLN A 145 20.22 11.78 5.81
C GLN A 145 19.18 12.01 6.91
N LYS A 146 18.07 11.27 6.86
CA LYS A 146 16.99 11.36 7.86
C LYS A 146 17.20 10.48 9.09
N LYS A 147 18.28 9.69 9.11
CA LYS A 147 18.62 8.76 10.21
C LYS A 147 17.46 7.81 10.57
N ALA A 148 16.65 7.40 9.61
CA ALA A 148 15.49 6.53 9.77
C ALA A 148 15.28 5.67 8.52
N TYR A 149 14.37 4.68 8.56
CA TYR A 149 13.96 4.02 7.31
C TYR A 149 13.22 5.01 6.43
N ALA A 150 13.53 5.00 5.14
CA ALA A 150 12.85 5.78 4.10
C ALA A 150 11.38 5.38 3.92
N LEU A 151 10.94 4.30 4.57
CA LEU A 151 9.60 3.73 4.51
C LEU A 151 9.12 3.47 5.94
N ASP A 152 7.83 3.66 6.19
CA ASP A 152 7.24 3.34 7.48
C ASP A 152 6.96 1.84 7.59
N LEU A 153 7.91 1.08 8.11
CA LEU A 153 7.75 -0.37 8.28
C LEU A 153 6.83 -0.75 9.45
N ARG A 154 6.44 0.19 10.31
CA ARG A 154 5.55 -0.06 11.46
C ARG A 154 4.15 -0.43 11.02
N VAL A 155 3.75 -0.04 9.81
CA VAL A 155 2.47 -0.42 9.21
C VAL A 155 2.35 -1.95 9.04
N PHE A 156 3.47 -2.67 9.03
CA PHE A 156 3.51 -4.14 9.01
C PHE A 156 3.85 -4.76 10.38
N GLY A 157 3.74 -3.98 11.47
CA GLY A 157 4.11 -4.42 12.81
C GLY A 157 5.62 -4.58 13.03
N TYR A 158 6.46 -4.13 12.09
CA TYR A 158 7.91 -4.13 12.27
C TYR A 158 8.33 -2.98 13.20
N HIS A 159 8.83 -3.34 14.37
CA HIS A 159 9.52 -2.44 15.27
C HIS A 159 11.02 -2.76 15.23
N ASP A 160 11.86 -1.74 15.16
CA ASP A 160 13.31 -1.90 15.25
C ASP A 160 13.71 -2.07 16.72
N PRO A 161 14.06 -3.29 17.18
CA PRO A 161 14.34 -3.53 18.59
C PRO A 161 15.70 -2.97 19.03
N GLU A 162 16.60 -2.66 18.08
CA GLU A 162 17.96 -2.20 18.34
C GLU A 162 18.37 -1.10 17.35
N PRO A 163 18.03 0.18 17.59
CA PRO A 163 18.38 1.29 16.70
C PRO A 163 19.89 1.48 16.51
N ASN A 164 20.72 0.82 17.34
CA ASN A 164 22.18 0.89 17.39
C ASN A 164 22.88 -0.11 16.45
N TRP A 165 22.14 -1.06 15.86
CA TRP A 165 22.67 -2.09 14.94
C TRP A 165 22.92 -1.56 13.50
N ARG A 166 22.70 -0.26 13.25
CA ARG A 166 22.97 0.43 11.97
C ARG A 166 24.38 0.07 11.43
N PRO A 167 24.53 -0.27 10.14
CA PRO A 167 25.80 -0.79 9.62
C PRO A 167 26.94 0.18 9.86
N LYS A 168 27.98 -0.33 10.53
CA LYS A 168 29.24 0.37 10.77
C LYS A 168 29.99 0.72 9.47
N SER A 169 29.56 0.23 8.30
CA SER A 169 30.16 0.57 7.00
C SER A 169 29.85 1.99 6.50
N ALA A 170 29.06 2.78 7.25
CA ALA A 170 28.93 4.22 7.08
C ALA A 170 29.69 5.04 8.15
N ILE A 171 30.38 4.37 9.08
CA ILE A 171 30.96 4.96 10.30
C ILE A 171 32.46 5.27 10.16
N SER A 172 33.12 4.94 9.04
CA SER A 172 34.53 5.32 8.82
C SER A 172 34.76 6.80 8.49
N GLN A 173 33.76 7.67 8.70
CA GLN A 173 33.89 9.14 8.62
C GLN A 173 33.43 9.87 9.90
N TRP A 174 33.08 9.15 10.98
CA TRP A 174 32.49 9.73 12.19
C TRP A 174 33.46 9.84 13.38
N ARG A 175 34.77 9.83 13.14
CA ARG A 175 35.78 9.94 14.21
C ARG A 175 36.78 11.10 14.05
N GLU A 176 36.59 12.01 13.10
CA GLU A 176 37.54 13.14 12.93
C GLU A 176 36.91 14.52 12.68
N LEU A 177 35.68 14.77 13.13
CA LEU A 177 35.13 16.13 13.31
C LEU A 177 34.25 16.18 14.56
#